data_AF-A0A7S1L025-F1
#
_entry.id   AF-A0A7S1L025-F1
#
_cell.length_a   1.000
_cell.length_b   1.000
_cell.length_c   1.000
_cell.angle_alpha   90.00
_cell.angle_beta   90.00
_cell.angle_gamma   90.00
#
_symmetry.space_group_name_H-M   'P 1'
#
loop_
_entity.id
_entity.type
_entity.pdbx_description
1 polymer ?
#
loop_
_entity_poly.entity_id
_entity_poly.type
_entity_poly.pdbx_seq_one_letter_code
_entity_poly.pdbx_strand_id
1 'polypeptide(L)'
;LLLCQGAPPELCSPAALEDAKCPKSEHGVDWEAFLVDACAHCPQNKPCTLAPEDPALATAVRIIGGDSDVSFQCVAGLLSAMIIVAQHYLVRAPDELAGLLNQTISLAPFPFHTMQYSLYTNMVPVRLMLCDREEEAEMENRYVPKAHPEDSGICGMVYTDDQLVRRCRSRKKLITRDDARLAIVRNLSCPDYGEISVDAELHQKIHKYIERAETLQCQTSRGMWREEMSDVHKCVLITVAQFMGFRPGELVLDWGSGCGHKLTWAKQLFGVDGLGVDIMGAAVAWARVHSVGSFCHIDGRFLDWIPDEMFDHVISYAAIYHMSKEDQCETGIQLVRKLRMGGKAFFGWNHGTVMSSWEWLACFRASRAAAEEEEEPGSGPPAGVAVDFEAIEDGFFFPPDARMLQTSKSFLFQYPAYSIFLTRLSVEKGARVHAHGGENGGGGK
;
A
#
# COMPACT_ATOMS: atom_id res chain seq x y z
N LEU A 1 10.45 4.01 21.78
CA LEU A 1 10.44 3.07 22.93
C LEU A 1 9.16 2.23 22.86
N LEU A 2 9.26 0.93 22.58
CA LEU A 2 8.28 -0.16 22.84
C LEU A 2 6.83 -0.08 22.32
N LEU A 3 6.40 0.96 21.61
CA LEU A 3 4.97 1.21 21.31
C LEU A 3 4.31 0.40 20.17
N CYS A 4 4.98 -0.57 19.54
CA CYS A 4 4.34 -1.39 18.49
C CYS A 4 4.00 -2.82 18.91
N GLN A 5 4.32 -3.24 20.15
CA GLN A 5 3.93 -4.54 20.70
C GLN A 5 3.06 -4.46 21.96
N GLY A 6 2.87 -3.27 22.53
CA GLY A 6 1.85 -3.03 23.55
C GLY A 6 0.50 -2.77 22.89
N ALA A 7 -0.60 -3.11 23.58
CA ALA A 7 -1.91 -2.57 23.24
C ALA A 7 -1.78 -1.06 22.97
N PRO A 8 -2.49 -0.49 21.97
CA PRO A 8 -2.46 0.95 21.75
C PRO A 8 -2.66 1.64 23.10
N PRO A 9 -1.82 2.63 23.48
CA PRO A 9 -2.01 3.33 24.75
C PRO A 9 -3.48 3.70 24.80
N GLU A 10 -4.16 3.39 25.91
CA GLU A 10 -5.56 3.73 26.07
C GLU A 10 -5.67 5.23 25.78
N LEU A 11 -6.15 5.58 24.59
CA LEU A 11 -6.09 6.97 24.08
C LEU A 11 -6.86 7.89 25.04
N CYS A 12 -7.80 7.32 25.78
CA CYS A 12 -8.62 7.93 26.80
C CYS A 12 -8.07 7.83 28.23
N SER A 13 -6.81 7.45 28.40
CA SER A 13 -6.13 7.43 29.69
C SER A 13 -5.44 8.78 29.95
N PRO A 14 -5.54 9.32 31.17
CA PRO A 14 -4.74 10.46 31.62
C PRO A 14 -3.25 10.36 31.31
N ALA A 15 -2.70 9.13 31.28
CA ALA A 15 -1.30 8.89 30.96
C ALA A 15 -0.90 9.42 29.57
N ALA A 16 -1.82 9.46 28.60
CA ALA A 16 -1.55 9.98 27.26
C ALA A 16 -1.25 11.50 27.27
N LEU A 17 -1.80 12.25 28.22
CA LEU A 17 -1.48 13.67 28.42
C LEU A 17 -0.09 13.86 29.02
N GLU A 18 0.31 12.99 29.93
CA GLU A 18 1.63 13.02 30.54
C GLU A 18 2.72 12.78 29.48
N ASP A 19 2.52 11.81 28.60
CA ASP A 19 3.41 11.53 27.46
C ASP A 19 3.53 12.72 26.49
N ALA A 20 2.42 13.45 26.28
CA ALA A 20 2.38 14.67 25.48
C ALA A 20 2.94 15.90 26.22
N LYS A 21 3.39 15.76 27.48
CA LYS A 21 3.82 16.86 28.36
C LYS A 21 2.76 17.94 28.54
N CYS A 22 1.48 17.55 28.50
CA CYS A 22 0.39 18.46 28.79
C CYS A 22 0.37 18.79 30.29
N PRO A 23 0.26 20.07 30.68
CA PRO A 23 -0.02 20.40 32.07
C PRO A 23 -1.37 19.79 32.49
N LYS A 24 -1.52 19.41 33.76
CA LYS A 24 -2.81 18.89 34.26
C LYS A 24 -3.94 19.89 34.10
N SER A 25 -3.65 21.17 34.32
CA SER A 25 -4.60 22.26 34.14
C SER A 25 -3.93 23.49 33.52
N GLU A 26 -4.65 24.19 32.65
CA GLU A 26 -4.19 25.41 31.99
C GLU A 26 -5.37 26.34 31.67
N HIS A 27 -5.24 27.64 31.96
CA HIS A 27 -6.29 28.64 31.68
C HIS A 27 -7.71 28.26 32.16
N GLY A 28 -7.81 27.57 33.30
CA GLY A 28 -9.09 27.11 33.86
C GLY A 28 -9.68 25.88 33.17
N VAL A 29 -8.91 25.18 32.35
CA VAL A 29 -9.22 23.85 31.79
C VAL A 29 -8.45 22.81 32.59
N ASP A 30 -9.16 21.82 33.13
CA ASP A 30 -8.55 20.58 33.62
C ASP A 30 -8.52 19.60 32.46
N TRP A 31 -7.33 19.35 31.92
CA TRP A 31 -7.17 18.55 30.69
C TRP A 31 -7.47 17.08 30.92
N GLU A 32 -7.17 16.57 32.12
CA GLU A 32 -7.44 15.19 32.50
C GLU A 32 -8.95 14.96 32.61
N ALA A 33 -9.65 15.83 33.34
CA ALA A 33 -11.11 15.77 33.45
C ALA A 33 -11.79 15.96 32.10
N PHE A 34 -11.32 16.92 31.29
CA PHE A 34 -11.84 17.16 29.94
C PHE A 34 -11.69 15.94 29.03
N LEU A 35 -10.52 15.29 29.01
CA LEU A 35 -10.33 14.11 28.16
C LEU A 35 -11.16 12.92 28.63
N VAL A 36 -11.25 12.67 29.93
CA VAL A 36 -12.08 11.58 30.48
C VAL A 36 -13.55 11.77 30.08
N ASP A 37 -14.07 12.98 30.24
CA ASP A 37 -15.45 13.34 29.88
C ASP A 37 -15.66 13.22 28.37
N ALA A 38 -14.79 13.85 27.58
CA ALA A 38 -14.87 13.78 26.13
C ALA A 38 -14.80 12.33 25.61
N CYS A 39 -13.94 11.49 26.17
CA CYS A 39 -13.83 10.08 25.78
C CYS A 39 -15.06 9.23 26.11
N ALA A 40 -15.78 9.56 27.20
CA ALA A 40 -17.04 8.89 27.52
C ALA A 40 -18.10 9.12 26.42
N HIS A 41 -18.04 10.29 25.76
CA HIS A 41 -19.02 10.72 24.77
C HIS A 41 -18.54 10.61 23.31
N CYS A 42 -17.24 10.46 23.11
CA CYS A 42 -16.57 10.37 21.81
C CYS A 42 -15.76 9.07 21.69
N PRO A 43 -16.42 7.92 21.64
CA PRO A 43 -15.72 6.64 21.51
C PRO A 43 -14.94 6.58 20.20
N GLN A 44 -13.78 5.89 20.25
CA GLN A 44 -12.94 5.68 19.08
C GLN A 44 -13.76 5.07 17.92
N ASN A 45 -13.56 5.60 16.71
CA ASN A 45 -14.23 5.17 15.47
C ASN A 45 -15.75 5.41 15.44
N LYS A 46 -16.26 6.32 16.29
CA LYS A 46 -17.68 6.71 16.26
C LYS A 46 -17.81 8.23 16.32
N PRO A 47 -18.88 8.80 15.75
CA PRO A 47 -19.20 10.21 15.98
C PRO A 47 -19.37 10.49 17.48
N CYS A 48 -18.91 11.66 17.94
CA CYS A 48 -19.25 12.13 19.28
C CYS A 48 -20.77 12.22 19.45
N THR A 49 -21.27 11.74 20.59
CA THR A 49 -22.69 11.79 20.97
C THR A 49 -22.96 12.88 22.01
N LEU A 50 -22.26 14.01 21.89
CA LEU A 50 -22.34 15.13 22.82
C LEU A 50 -23.62 15.94 22.61
N ALA A 51 -24.41 16.08 23.68
CA ALA A 51 -25.55 16.99 23.71
C ALA A 51 -25.08 18.47 23.74
N PRO A 52 -25.90 19.45 23.34
CA PRO A 52 -25.56 20.88 23.44
C PRO A 52 -25.14 21.34 24.82
N GLU A 53 -25.81 20.77 25.83
CA GLU A 53 -25.63 21.03 27.25
C GLU A 53 -24.47 20.23 27.87
N ASP A 54 -23.75 19.44 27.06
CA ASP A 54 -22.68 18.59 27.54
C ASP A 54 -21.47 19.42 28.04
N PRO A 55 -20.97 19.16 29.27
CA PRO A 55 -19.84 19.90 29.84
C PRO A 55 -18.56 19.84 29.00
N ALA A 56 -18.25 18.70 28.35
CA ALA A 56 -17.09 18.58 27.48
C ALA A 56 -17.23 19.50 26.26
N LEU A 57 -18.42 19.55 25.66
CA LEU A 57 -18.70 20.44 24.53
C LEU A 57 -18.61 21.91 24.94
N ALA A 58 -19.23 22.30 26.05
CA ALA A 58 -19.16 23.67 26.56
C ALA A 58 -17.71 24.09 26.84
N THR A 59 -16.91 23.19 27.41
CA THR A 59 -15.48 23.40 27.65
C THR A 59 -14.71 23.54 26.33
N ALA A 60 -14.98 22.67 25.35
CA ALA A 60 -14.34 22.72 24.04
C ALA A 60 -14.67 24.01 23.26
N VAL A 61 -15.95 24.44 23.27
CA VAL A 61 -16.38 25.71 22.67
C VAL A 61 -15.69 26.89 23.34
N ARG A 62 -15.55 26.88 24.67
CA ARG A 62 -14.82 27.92 25.41
C ARG A 62 -13.33 27.94 25.06
N ILE A 63 -12.70 26.78 24.89
CA ILE A 63 -11.28 26.67 24.49
C ILE A 63 -11.06 27.31 23.11
N ILE A 64 -11.94 27.05 22.14
CA ILE A 64 -11.79 27.56 20.77
C ILE A 64 -12.26 29.01 20.61
N GLY A 65 -13.34 29.37 21.30
CA GLY A 65 -13.97 30.68 21.22
C GLY A 65 -13.43 31.71 22.24
N GLY A 66 -12.46 31.32 23.06
CA GLY A 66 -11.82 32.22 24.03
C GLY A 66 -11.04 33.37 23.36
N ASP A 67 -10.62 34.35 24.16
CA ASP A 67 -9.82 35.47 23.67
C ASP A 67 -8.59 34.96 22.88
N SER A 68 -8.36 35.52 21.70
CA SER A 68 -7.29 35.13 20.77
C SER A 68 -5.87 35.25 21.36
N ASP A 69 -5.73 35.87 22.53
CA ASP A 69 -4.47 36.10 23.22
C ASP A 69 -4.04 34.92 24.11
N VAL A 70 -4.88 33.90 24.28
CA VAL A 70 -4.58 32.73 25.10
C VAL A 70 -3.91 31.63 24.26
N SER A 71 -2.65 31.32 24.57
CA SER A 71 -1.95 30.17 23.99
C SER A 71 -1.96 28.99 24.97
N PHE A 72 -2.33 27.80 24.49
CA PHE A 72 -2.32 26.57 25.27
C PHE A 72 -1.03 25.78 25.01
N GLN A 73 -0.37 25.33 26.07
CA GLN A 73 0.76 24.40 26.02
C GLN A 73 0.31 22.98 25.69
N CYS A 74 -0.90 22.59 26.12
CA CYS A 74 -1.44 21.27 25.80
C CYS A 74 -2.03 21.21 24.38
N VAL A 75 -1.16 21.05 23.38
CA VAL A 75 -1.58 20.96 21.96
C VAL A 75 -2.55 19.80 21.73
N ALA A 76 -2.34 18.65 22.37
CA ALA A 76 -3.24 17.49 22.25
C ALA A 76 -4.65 17.77 22.78
N GLY A 77 -4.73 18.48 23.92
CA GLY A 77 -6.00 18.92 24.50
C GLY A 77 -6.72 19.94 23.62
N LEU A 78 -5.98 20.94 23.10
CA LEU A 78 -6.53 21.94 22.18
C LEU A 78 -7.08 21.29 20.90
N LEU A 79 -6.32 20.38 20.26
CA LEU A 79 -6.80 19.66 19.08
C LEU A 79 -8.05 18.83 19.39
N SER A 80 -8.07 18.14 20.53
CA SER A 80 -9.23 17.37 20.99
C SER A 80 -10.48 18.24 21.13
N ALA A 81 -10.34 19.46 21.70
CA ALA A 81 -11.41 20.43 21.73
C ALA A 81 -11.88 20.87 20.33
N MET A 82 -10.95 21.16 19.42
CA MET A 82 -11.26 21.52 18.02
C MET A 82 -12.14 20.47 17.32
N ILE A 83 -11.85 19.20 17.56
CA ILE A 83 -12.57 18.07 16.95
C ILE A 83 -13.96 17.94 17.52
N ILE A 84 -14.11 18.00 18.84
CA ILE A 84 -15.40 17.93 19.51
C ILE A 84 -16.35 19.00 18.97
N VAL A 85 -15.86 20.24 18.88
CA VAL A 85 -16.66 21.37 18.38
C VAL A 85 -16.98 21.19 16.90
N ALA A 86 -15.99 20.81 16.08
CA ALA A 86 -16.24 20.52 14.67
C ALA A 86 -17.31 19.43 14.51
N GLN A 87 -17.24 18.31 15.24
CA GLN A 87 -18.22 17.24 15.13
C GLN A 87 -19.61 17.67 15.56
N HIS A 88 -19.72 18.42 16.66
CA HIS A 88 -21.01 18.90 17.11
C HIS A 88 -21.71 19.72 16.02
N TYR A 89 -20.99 20.60 15.34
CA TYR A 89 -21.55 21.40 14.26
C TYR A 89 -21.73 20.63 12.95
N LEU A 90 -20.85 19.68 12.62
CA LEU A 90 -20.96 18.86 11.41
C LEU A 90 -22.13 17.85 11.49
N VAL A 91 -22.34 17.21 12.63
CA VAL A 91 -23.49 16.29 12.85
C VAL A 91 -24.82 17.02 12.79
N ARG A 92 -24.83 18.31 13.12
CA ARG A 92 -26.01 19.17 13.10
C ARG A 92 -26.18 19.97 11.83
N ALA A 93 -25.28 19.78 10.86
CA ALA A 93 -25.40 20.44 9.59
C ALA A 93 -26.71 19.97 8.90
N PRO A 94 -27.41 20.87 8.18
CA PRO A 94 -28.64 20.54 7.48
C PRO A 94 -28.48 19.29 6.58
N ASP A 95 -29.56 18.55 6.32
CA ASP A 95 -29.54 17.34 5.48
C ASP A 95 -28.88 17.55 4.11
N GLU A 96 -28.95 18.77 3.57
CA GLU A 96 -28.27 19.19 2.34
C GLU A 96 -26.73 19.13 2.45
N LEU A 97 -26.17 19.48 3.62
CA LEU A 97 -24.76 19.34 3.93
C LEU A 97 -24.42 17.92 4.40
N ALA A 98 -25.39 17.19 4.99
CA ALA A 98 -25.21 15.80 5.39
C ALA A 98 -24.86 14.90 4.20
N GLY A 99 -25.34 15.19 2.98
CA GLY A 99 -24.92 14.48 1.78
C GLY A 99 -23.44 14.70 1.39
N LEU A 100 -22.90 15.90 1.66
CA LEU A 100 -21.48 16.24 1.49
C LEU A 100 -20.62 15.68 2.64
N LEU A 101 -21.16 15.63 3.85
CA LEU A 101 -20.47 15.20 5.08
C LEU A 101 -20.60 13.71 5.39
N ASN A 102 -21.56 13.00 4.78
CA ASN A 102 -21.72 11.54 4.90
C ASN A 102 -20.48 10.76 4.45
N GLN A 103 -19.58 11.41 3.72
CA GLN A 103 -18.32 10.83 3.29
C GLN A 103 -17.26 10.84 4.40
N THR A 104 -17.41 11.63 5.47
CA THR A 104 -16.36 11.77 6.50
C THR A 104 -16.85 12.29 7.85
N ILE A 105 -17.63 11.50 8.60
CA ILE A 105 -17.98 11.82 10.00
C ILE A 105 -17.03 11.13 11.00
N SER A 106 -16.34 10.05 10.57
CA SER A 106 -15.34 9.37 11.41
C SER A 106 -14.08 10.23 11.50
N LEU A 107 -13.86 10.83 12.68
CA LEU A 107 -12.65 11.55 13.07
C LEU A 107 -11.77 10.70 13.98
N ALA A 108 -11.87 9.38 13.81
CA ALA A 108 -10.93 8.48 14.44
C ALA A 108 -9.55 8.62 13.81
N PRO A 109 -8.50 8.67 14.65
CA PRO A 109 -8.56 8.51 16.11
C PRO A 109 -8.89 9.78 16.94
N PHE A 110 -9.75 9.64 17.96
CA PHE A 110 -9.92 10.57 19.07
C PHE A 110 -9.57 9.87 20.40
N PRO A 111 -8.94 10.56 21.38
CA PRO A 111 -8.35 11.91 21.30
C PRO A 111 -7.09 11.95 20.44
N PHE A 112 -6.76 13.15 19.94
CA PHE A 112 -5.63 13.35 19.02
C PHE A 112 -4.29 13.33 19.75
N HIS A 113 -3.55 12.25 19.55
CA HIS A 113 -2.13 12.22 19.82
C HIS A 113 -1.37 13.01 18.73
N THR A 114 -0.28 13.69 19.07
CA THR A 114 0.53 14.46 18.11
C THR A 114 1.01 13.62 16.92
N MET A 115 1.25 12.32 17.14
CA MET A 115 1.56 11.38 16.05
C MET A 115 0.41 11.18 15.06
N GLN A 116 -0.84 11.29 15.52
CA GLN A 116 -2.03 11.13 14.67
C GLN A 116 -2.27 12.39 13.83
N TYR A 117 -1.87 13.58 14.30
CA TYR A 117 -1.87 14.79 13.48
C TYR A 117 -1.07 14.57 12.18
N SER A 118 0.10 13.92 12.27
CA SER A 118 0.91 13.55 11.10
C SER A 118 0.13 12.67 10.11
N LEU A 119 -0.68 11.72 10.61
CA LEU A 119 -1.52 10.88 9.76
C LEU A 119 -2.52 11.74 8.95
N TYR A 120 -3.21 12.72 9.55
CA TYR A 120 -4.20 13.52 8.80
C TYR A 120 -3.61 14.60 7.92
N THR A 121 -2.46 15.15 8.30
CA THR A 121 -1.76 16.11 7.45
C THR A 121 -1.21 15.44 6.21
N ASN A 122 -0.73 14.20 6.33
CA ASN A 122 -0.04 13.49 5.25
C ASN A 122 -0.89 12.45 4.52
N MET A 123 -2.04 12.02 5.07
CA MET A 123 -2.83 10.93 4.52
C MET A 123 -4.27 11.34 4.20
N VAL A 124 -4.90 10.60 3.31
CA VAL A 124 -6.31 10.73 2.88
C VAL A 124 -7.04 9.44 3.24
N PRO A 125 -8.26 9.53 3.82
CA PRO A 125 -9.10 8.36 4.02
C PRO A 125 -9.44 7.68 2.68
N VAL A 126 -9.28 6.36 2.62
CA VAL A 126 -9.47 5.59 1.38
C VAL A 126 -10.92 5.69 0.87
N ARG A 127 -11.89 5.70 1.80
CA ARG A 127 -13.32 5.74 1.50
C ARG A 127 -13.76 6.86 0.56
N LEU A 128 -13.03 7.98 0.56
CA LEU A 128 -13.37 9.15 -0.28
C LEU A 128 -13.32 8.85 -1.77
N MET A 129 -12.50 7.89 -2.21
CA MET A 129 -12.33 7.58 -3.64
C MET A 129 -12.37 6.08 -3.94
N LEU A 130 -13.36 5.36 -3.42
CA LEU A 130 -13.45 3.92 -3.69
C LEU A 130 -14.07 3.59 -5.05
N CYS A 131 -13.45 2.64 -5.75
CA CYS A 131 -14.07 1.98 -6.88
C CYS A 131 -15.40 1.31 -6.50
N ASP A 132 -15.44 0.65 -5.34
CA ASP A 132 -16.64 -0.01 -4.82
C ASP A 132 -17.22 0.73 -3.61
N ARG A 133 -18.45 1.25 -3.76
CA ARG A 133 -19.12 1.96 -2.66
C ARG A 133 -19.73 1.02 -1.63
N GLU A 134 -19.98 -0.24 -1.98
CA GLU A 134 -20.55 -1.21 -1.04
C GLU A 134 -19.54 -1.57 0.07
N GLU A 135 -18.25 -1.44 -0.22
CA GLU A 135 -17.16 -1.71 0.72
C GLU A 135 -16.78 -0.49 1.57
N GLU A 136 -17.46 0.66 1.41
CA GLU A 136 -17.09 1.90 2.10
C GLU A 136 -17.02 1.75 3.63
N ALA A 137 -17.91 0.93 4.19
CA ALA A 137 -17.93 0.61 5.61
C ALA A 137 -16.72 -0.25 6.06
N GLU A 138 -16.23 -1.17 5.22
CA GLU A 138 -15.04 -1.99 5.52
C GLU A 138 -13.74 -1.14 5.50
N MET A 139 -13.79 0.01 4.83
CA MET A 139 -12.64 0.91 4.64
C MET A 139 -12.55 2.00 5.70
N GLU A 140 -13.28 1.88 6.80
CA GLU A 140 -13.16 2.79 7.92
C GLU A 140 -11.75 2.73 8.52
N ASN A 141 -11.17 3.90 8.83
CA ASN A 141 -9.80 4.04 9.35
C ASN A 141 -8.70 3.49 8.44
N ARG A 142 -8.98 3.38 7.14
CA ARG A 142 -7.98 3.08 6.11
C ARG A 142 -7.51 4.36 5.46
N TYR A 143 -6.20 4.49 5.28
CA TYR A 143 -5.54 5.70 4.81
C TYR A 143 -4.51 5.40 3.73
N VAL A 144 -4.31 6.37 2.86
CA VAL A 144 -3.20 6.42 1.92
C VAL A 144 -2.51 7.77 1.98
N PRO A 145 -1.21 7.87 1.68
CA PRO A 145 -0.56 9.16 1.56
C PRO A 145 -1.28 10.07 0.57
N LYS A 146 -1.36 11.36 0.93
CA LYS A 146 -1.69 12.43 -0.01
C LYS A 146 -0.67 12.37 -1.13
N ALA A 147 -1.20 12.15 -2.31
CA ALA A 147 -0.42 12.03 -3.52
C ALA A 147 -1.24 12.58 -4.67
N HIS A 148 -0.74 13.62 -5.31
CA HIS A 148 -1.31 14.29 -6.47
C HIS A 148 -0.32 14.14 -7.63
N PRO A 149 -0.17 12.92 -8.19
CA PRO A 149 0.77 12.68 -9.28
C PRO A 149 0.52 13.61 -10.48
N GLU A 150 -0.73 14.04 -10.69
CA GLU A 150 -1.12 15.03 -11.69
C GLU A 150 -0.47 16.40 -11.50
N ASP A 151 -0.23 16.83 -10.25
CA ASP A 151 0.36 18.13 -9.93
C ASP A 151 1.89 18.08 -10.02
N SER A 152 2.46 16.88 -9.85
CA SER A 152 3.91 16.69 -9.86
C SER A 152 4.54 16.85 -11.26
N GLY A 153 3.77 16.63 -12.33
CA GLY A 153 4.30 16.53 -13.70
C GLY A 153 5.30 15.37 -13.92
N ILE A 154 5.54 14.56 -12.88
CA ILE A 154 6.49 13.44 -12.91
C ILE A 154 5.90 12.25 -13.66
N CYS A 155 4.59 12.09 -13.58
CA CYS A 155 3.91 10.97 -14.20
C CYS A 155 3.45 11.33 -15.61
N GLY A 156 3.81 10.53 -16.62
CA GLY A 156 3.25 10.60 -17.98
C GLY A 156 1.77 10.17 -18.06
N MET A 157 1.03 10.35 -16.98
CA MET A 157 -0.31 9.85 -16.75
C MET A 157 -1.34 10.62 -17.56
N VAL A 158 -2.24 9.87 -18.20
CA VAL A 158 -3.36 10.44 -18.97
C VAL A 158 -4.60 10.67 -18.11
N TYR A 159 -4.68 10.03 -16.93
CA TYR A 159 -5.89 9.99 -16.12
C TYR A 159 -5.69 10.49 -14.69
N THR A 160 -6.63 11.31 -14.23
CA THR A 160 -6.76 11.70 -12.82
C THR A 160 -7.36 10.57 -11.99
N ASP A 161 -7.22 10.63 -10.66
CA ASP A 161 -7.85 9.68 -9.73
C ASP A 161 -9.35 9.51 -9.98
N ASP A 162 -10.09 10.62 -10.12
CA ASP A 162 -11.53 10.60 -10.41
C ASP A 162 -11.84 9.85 -11.71
N GLN A 163 -11.02 10.05 -12.74
CA GLN A 163 -11.20 9.36 -14.01
C GLN A 163 -10.91 7.86 -13.87
N LEU A 164 -9.89 7.47 -13.11
CA LEU A 164 -9.58 6.06 -12.82
C LEU A 164 -10.73 5.39 -12.05
N VAL A 165 -11.22 6.02 -10.98
CA VAL A 165 -12.33 5.51 -10.17
C VAL A 165 -13.61 5.38 -11.00
N ARG A 166 -13.94 6.37 -11.85
CA ARG A 166 -15.09 6.29 -12.77
C ARG A 166 -14.95 5.13 -13.76
N ARG A 167 -13.76 4.93 -14.34
CA ARG A 167 -13.48 3.79 -15.24
C ARG A 167 -13.60 2.46 -14.50
N CYS A 168 -13.10 2.40 -13.28
CA CYS A 168 -13.19 1.24 -12.41
C CYS A 168 -14.65 0.86 -12.16
N ARG A 169 -15.48 1.82 -11.70
CA ARG A 169 -16.93 1.64 -11.49
C ARG A 169 -17.65 1.18 -12.76
N SER A 170 -17.29 1.75 -13.90
CA SER A 170 -17.87 1.36 -15.20
C SER A 170 -17.54 -0.10 -15.55
N ARG A 171 -16.27 -0.50 -15.39
CA ARG A 171 -15.82 -1.88 -15.65
C ARG A 171 -16.42 -2.88 -14.67
N LYS A 172 -16.57 -2.51 -13.39
CA LYS A 172 -17.13 -3.40 -12.36
C LYS A 172 -18.54 -3.89 -12.73
N LYS A 173 -19.36 -3.05 -13.37
CA LYS A 173 -20.71 -3.43 -13.84
C LYS A 173 -20.71 -4.57 -14.87
N LEU A 174 -19.58 -4.82 -15.52
CA LEU A 174 -19.44 -5.82 -16.58
C LEU A 174 -18.72 -7.09 -16.11
N ILE A 175 -18.21 -7.11 -14.87
CA ILE A 175 -17.37 -8.19 -14.34
C ILE A 175 -18.13 -8.86 -13.19
N THR A 176 -18.23 -10.18 -13.26
CA THR A 176 -18.71 -10.98 -12.12
C THR A 176 -17.56 -11.14 -11.13
N ARG A 177 -17.79 -10.76 -9.86
CA ARG A 177 -16.79 -10.92 -8.80
C ARG A 177 -16.63 -12.40 -8.46
N ASP A 178 -15.40 -12.88 -8.37
CA ASP A 178 -15.09 -14.23 -7.87
C ASP A 178 -14.95 -14.20 -6.34
N ASP A 179 -16.09 -14.22 -5.66
CA ASP A 179 -16.16 -14.17 -4.20
C ASP A 179 -15.45 -15.34 -3.52
N ALA A 180 -15.42 -16.51 -4.16
CA ALA A 180 -14.77 -17.70 -3.60
C ALA A 180 -13.26 -17.48 -3.50
N ARG A 181 -12.63 -16.95 -4.54
CA ARG A 181 -11.19 -16.68 -4.55
C ARG A 181 -10.81 -15.56 -3.58
N LEU A 182 -11.65 -14.52 -3.49
CA LEU A 182 -11.47 -13.46 -2.50
C LEU A 182 -11.56 -14.00 -1.07
N ALA A 183 -12.51 -14.91 -0.81
CA ALA A 183 -12.63 -15.56 0.49
C ALA A 183 -11.39 -16.38 0.85
N ILE A 184 -10.78 -17.08 -0.12
CA ILE A 184 -9.52 -17.79 0.10
C ILE A 184 -8.44 -16.82 0.57
N VAL A 185 -8.21 -15.72 -0.15
CA VAL A 185 -7.19 -14.72 0.23
C VAL A 185 -7.45 -14.14 1.63
N ARG A 186 -8.71 -13.78 1.92
CA ARG A 186 -9.10 -13.25 3.25
C ARG A 186 -8.90 -14.27 4.38
N ASN A 187 -8.97 -15.57 4.07
CA ASN A 187 -8.79 -16.66 5.03
C ASN A 187 -7.37 -17.24 5.03
N LEU A 188 -6.46 -16.74 4.20
CA LEU A 188 -5.06 -17.15 4.25
C LEU A 188 -4.47 -16.73 5.60
N SER A 189 -4.01 -17.73 6.35
CA SER A 189 -3.31 -17.50 7.61
C SER A 189 -1.84 -17.27 7.30
N CYS A 190 -1.32 -16.10 7.69
CA CYS A 190 0.12 -15.85 7.65
C CYS A 190 0.81 -16.88 8.56
N PRO A 191 1.80 -17.63 8.07
CA PRO A 191 2.54 -18.54 8.93
C PRO A 191 3.27 -17.77 10.05
N ASP A 192 3.35 -18.40 11.22
CA ASP A 192 4.13 -17.89 12.35
C ASP A 192 5.57 -18.39 12.24
N TYR A 193 6.37 -17.72 11.43
CA TYR A 193 7.81 -17.95 11.38
C TYR A 193 8.45 -17.07 12.44
N GLY A 194 8.67 -17.60 13.65
CA GLY A 194 9.16 -16.87 14.84
C GLY A 194 10.17 -15.74 14.56
N GLU A 195 11.47 -15.94 14.80
CA GLU A 195 12.48 -14.98 14.36
C GLU A 195 12.86 -15.29 12.92
N ILE A 196 12.63 -14.33 12.01
CA ILE A 196 13.05 -14.45 10.62
C ILE A 196 14.59 -14.43 10.57
N SER A 197 15.18 -15.59 10.26
CA SER A 197 16.63 -15.73 10.10
C SER A 197 17.07 -15.14 8.76
N VAL A 198 17.60 -13.91 8.81
CA VAL A 198 18.28 -13.27 7.67
C VAL A 198 19.78 -13.47 7.77
N ASP A 199 20.45 -13.65 6.63
CA ASP A 199 21.92 -13.63 6.59
C ASP A 199 22.44 -12.22 6.94
N ALA A 200 23.71 -12.14 7.34
CA ALA A 200 24.31 -10.89 7.82
C ALA A 200 24.32 -9.77 6.75
N GLU A 201 24.45 -10.12 5.47
CA GLU A 201 24.46 -9.14 4.38
C GLU A 201 23.06 -8.55 4.17
N LEU A 202 22.04 -9.40 4.09
CA LEU A 202 20.64 -8.98 4.01
C LEU A 202 20.25 -8.19 5.25
N HIS A 203 20.66 -8.63 6.44
CA HIS A 203 20.41 -7.93 7.70
C HIS A 203 20.94 -6.49 7.65
N GLN A 204 22.19 -6.29 7.18
CA GLN A 204 22.77 -4.96 7.03
C GLN A 204 21.99 -4.10 6.03
N LYS A 205 21.54 -4.69 4.90
CA LYS A 205 20.75 -3.97 3.88
C LYS A 205 19.38 -3.55 4.42
N ILE A 206 18.74 -4.38 5.23
CA ILE A 206 17.38 -4.12 5.73
C ILE A 206 17.34 -3.31 7.04
N HIS A 207 18.44 -3.24 7.80
CA HIS A 207 18.50 -2.51 9.07
C HIS A 207 18.00 -1.06 8.96
N LYS A 208 18.34 -0.36 7.86
CA LYS A 208 17.86 1.01 7.60
C LYS A 208 16.34 1.10 7.46
N TYR A 209 15.65 0.02 7.07
CA TYR A 209 14.19 -0.02 6.95
C TYR A 209 13.53 -0.35 8.30
N ILE A 210 14.19 -1.11 9.17
CA ILE A 210 13.75 -1.33 10.56
C ILE A 210 13.61 0.02 11.26
N GLU A 211 14.66 0.84 11.22
CA GLU A 211 14.66 2.19 11.81
C GLU A 211 13.51 3.06 11.24
N ARG A 212 13.24 2.99 9.94
CA ARG A 212 12.17 3.77 9.29
C ARG A 212 10.78 3.31 9.69
N ALA A 213 10.56 1.99 9.76
CA ALA A 213 9.28 1.44 10.21
C ALA A 213 9.02 1.79 11.69
N GLU A 214 10.05 1.73 12.53
CA GLU A 214 9.95 2.05 13.95
C GLU A 214 9.79 3.55 14.24
N THR A 215 10.26 4.42 13.34
CA THR A 215 10.11 5.88 13.43
C THR A 215 8.82 6.40 12.79
N LEU A 216 7.82 5.52 12.61
CA LEU A 216 6.46 5.87 12.17
C LEU A 216 6.40 6.52 10.79
N GLN A 217 7.39 6.27 9.92
CA GLN A 217 7.43 6.92 8.61
C GLN A 217 6.28 6.47 7.70
N CYS A 218 5.64 5.33 7.98
CA CYS A 218 4.42 4.88 7.29
C CYS A 218 3.27 5.89 7.36
N GLN A 219 3.20 6.74 8.38
CA GLN A 219 2.15 7.76 8.49
C GLN A 219 2.53 9.08 7.80
N THR A 220 3.58 9.09 6.97
CA THR A 220 4.09 10.27 6.26
C THR A 220 4.11 10.03 4.76
N SER A 221 4.30 11.09 3.97
CA SER A 221 4.53 11.00 2.52
C SER A 221 5.80 10.21 2.14
N ARG A 222 6.67 9.87 3.12
CA ARG A 222 7.88 9.07 2.91
C ARG A 222 7.63 7.57 2.91
N GLY A 223 6.70 7.05 3.71
CA GLY A 223 6.53 5.61 3.89
C GLY A 223 7.83 4.93 4.36
N MET A 224 8.31 3.90 3.64
CA MET A 224 9.57 3.22 3.94
C MET A 224 10.82 3.89 3.34
N TRP A 225 10.66 5.09 2.78
CA TRP A 225 11.70 5.77 2.01
C TRP A 225 12.35 6.90 2.81
N ARG A 226 13.52 7.33 2.35
CA ARG A 226 14.25 8.42 3.00
C ARG A 226 13.61 9.80 2.76
N GLU A 227 13.00 9.96 1.58
CA GLU A 227 12.48 11.22 1.06
C GLU A 227 10.96 11.11 0.90
N GLU A 228 10.30 12.22 0.56
CA GLU A 228 8.86 12.24 0.30
C GLU A 228 8.59 11.72 -1.11
N MET A 229 7.82 10.64 -1.19
CA MET A 229 7.82 9.75 -2.36
C MET A 229 6.41 9.30 -2.74
N SER A 230 5.38 9.77 -2.02
CA SER A 230 4.01 9.35 -2.21
C SER A 230 3.51 9.55 -3.63
N ASP A 231 3.72 10.75 -4.20
CA ASP A 231 3.37 11.08 -5.59
C ASP A 231 3.99 10.11 -6.59
N VAL A 232 5.27 9.84 -6.41
CA VAL A 232 5.99 8.94 -7.28
C VAL A 232 5.49 7.51 -7.13
N HIS A 233 5.32 7.04 -5.90
CA HIS A 233 4.91 5.66 -5.66
C HIS A 233 3.53 5.37 -6.21
N LYS A 234 2.63 6.35 -6.13
CA LYS A 234 1.31 6.31 -6.75
C LYS A 234 1.43 6.37 -8.27
N CYS A 235 2.26 7.24 -8.82
CA CYS A 235 2.57 7.31 -10.24
C CYS A 235 3.02 5.94 -10.80
N VAL A 236 4.04 5.34 -10.20
CA VAL A 236 4.56 4.01 -10.56
C VAL A 236 3.44 2.98 -10.55
N LEU A 237 2.65 2.94 -9.47
CA LEU A 237 1.55 2.00 -9.36
C LEU A 237 0.54 2.17 -10.49
N ILE A 238 0.10 3.40 -10.76
CA ILE A 238 -0.94 3.64 -11.77
C ILE A 238 -0.43 3.24 -13.16
N THR A 239 0.82 3.60 -13.51
CA THR A 239 1.44 3.20 -14.78
C THR A 239 1.49 1.68 -14.91
N VAL A 240 2.00 0.99 -13.88
CA VAL A 240 2.10 -0.48 -13.86
C VAL A 240 0.74 -1.13 -13.94
N ALA A 241 -0.23 -0.67 -13.16
CA ALA A 241 -1.59 -1.20 -13.15
C ALA A 241 -2.29 -1.03 -14.50
N GLN A 242 -2.04 0.07 -15.22
CA GLN A 242 -2.55 0.27 -16.57
C GLN A 242 -1.89 -0.66 -17.59
N PHE A 243 -0.56 -0.79 -17.52
CA PHE A 243 0.21 -1.64 -18.42
C PHE A 243 -0.14 -3.13 -18.24
N MET A 244 -0.23 -3.58 -16.99
CA MET A 244 -0.64 -4.94 -16.65
C MET A 244 -2.14 -5.15 -16.92
N GLY A 245 -2.94 -4.09 -16.83
CA GLY A 245 -4.35 -4.10 -17.19
C GLY A 245 -5.27 -4.51 -16.05
N PHE A 246 -5.01 -4.00 -14.84
CA PHE A 246 -5.79 -4.29 -13.63
C PHE A 246 -7.28 -4.08 -13.85
N ARG A 247 -8.08 -5.02 -13.31
CA ARG A 247 -9.54 -4.98 -13.38
C ARG A 247 -10.16 -5.12 -12.00
N PRO A 248 -11.35 -4.52 -11.78
CA PRO A 248 -12.08 -4.69 -10.52
C PRO A 248 -12.33 -6.16 -10.20
N GLY A 249 -12.10 -6.56 -8.95
CA GLY A 249 -12.27 -7.93 -8.45
C GLY A 249 -11.11 -8.88 -8.76
N GLU A 250 -10.06 -8.42 -9.44
CA GLU A 250 -8.82 -9.20 -9.59
C GLU A 250 -7.97 -9.17 -8.32
N LEU A 251 -7.10 -10.17 -8.17
CA LEU A 251 -6.21 -10.35 -7.04
C LEU A 251 -4.77 -9.95 -7.37
N VAL A 252 -4.15 -9.21 -6.46
CA VAL A 252 -2.76 -8.76 -6.54
C VAL A 252 -1.95 -9.30 -5.35
N LEU A 253 -0.77 -9.84 -5.64
CA LEU A 253 0.26 -10.10 -4.62
C LEU A 253 1.30 -8.98 -4.66
N ASP A 254 1.42 -8.21 -3.58
CA ASP A 254 2.39 -7.12 -3.41
C ASP A 254 3.57 -7.62 -2.56
N TRP A 255 4.68 -7.98 -3.20
CA TRP A 255 5.88 -8.52 -2.55
C TRP A 255 6.83 -7.38 -2.18
N GLY A 256 7.17 -7.27 -0.91
CA GLY A 256 7.81 -6.08 -0.35
C GLY A 256 6.82 -4.92 -0.17
N SER A 257 5.61 -5.23 0.33
CA SER A 257 4.49 -4.29 0.43
C SER A 257 4.72 -3.09 1.36
N GLY A 258 5.71 -3.16 2.26
CA GLY A 258 6.06 -2.13 3.24
C GLY A 258 4.85 -1.71 4.07
N CYS A 259 4.49 -0.43 3.97
CA CYS A 259 3.34 0.13 4.67
C CYS A 259 1.99 -0.22 3.99
N GLY A 260 1.97 -0.91 2.85
CA GLY A 260 0.75 -1.29 2.15
C GLY A 260 0.08 -0.18 1.31
N HIS A 261 0.75 0.95 1.11
CA HIS A 261 0.19 2.09 0.36
C HIS A 261 -0.15 1.74 -1.09
N LYS A 262 0.70 0.95 -1.77
CA LYS A 262 0.49 0.56 -3.17
C LYS A 262 -0.76 -0.30 -3.32
N LEU A 263 -0.89 -1.34 -2.50
CA LEU A 263 -2.08 -2.19 -2.52
C LEU A 263 -3.35 -1.40 -2.18
N THR A 264 -3.24 -0.43 -1.27
CA THR A 264 -4.37 0.44 -0.92
C THR A 264 -4.81 1.34 -2.08
N TRP A 265 -3.87 2.02 -2.74
CA TRP A 265 -4.19 2.77 -3.97
C TRP A 265 -4.70 1.86 -5.08
N ALA A 266 -4.22 0.62 -5.19
CA ALA A 266 -4.67 -0.33 -6.19
C ALA A 266 -6.15 -0.68 -5.97
N LYS A 267 -6.55 -0.97 -4.73
CA LYS A 267 -7.97 -1.15 -4.37
C LYS A 267 -8.79 0.09 -4.67
N GLN A 268 -8.31 1.25 -4.24
CA GLN A 268 -9.01 2.53 -4.39
C GLN A 268 -9.29 2.85 -5.86
N LEU A 269 -8.26 2.81 -6.71
CA LEU A 269 -8.29 3.30 -8.08
C LEU A 269 -8.72 2.23 -9.10
N PHE A 270 -8.43 0.96 -8.85
CA PHE A 270 -8.65 -0.16 -9.78
C PHE A 270 -9.58 -1.25 -9.25
N GLY A 271 -10.00 -1.17 -7.99
CA GLY A 271 -10.95 -2.13 -7.40
C GLY A 271 -10.37 -3.54 -7.26
N VAL A 272 -9.05 -3.68 -7.24
CA VAL A 272 -8.37 -4.97 -7.02
C VAL A 272 -8.24 -5.25 -5.54
N ASP A 273 -8.32 -6.52 -5.16
CA ASP A 273 -8.02 -6.99 -3.82
C ASP A 273 -6.61 -7.59 -3.78
N GLY A 274 -6.06 -7.82 -2.60
CA GLY A 274 -4.78 -8.49 -2.56
C GLY A 274 -4.18 -8.80 -1.21
N LEU A 275 -2.99 -9.38 -1.32
CA LEU A 275 -2.14 -9.82 -0.24
C LEU A 275 -0.79 -9.08 -0.35
N GLY A 276 -0.40 -8.39 0.71
CA GLY A 276 0.93 -7.83 0.88
C GLY A 276 1.81 -8.77 1.70
N VAL A 277 3.04 -9.00 1.24
CA VAL A 277 4.08 -9.74 1.96
C VAL A 277 5.22 -8.77 2.23
N ASP A 278 5.70 -8.69 3.46
CA ASP A 278 6.89 -7.91 3.80
C ASP A 278 7.64 -8.50 5.00
N ILE A 279 8.95 -8.27 5.03
CA ILE A 279 9.85 -8.73 6.10
C ILE A 279 9.93 -7.72 7.26
N MET A 280 9.45 -6.49 7.08
CA MET A 280 9.46 -5.44 8.10
C MET A 280 8.21 -5.52 8.98
N GLY A 281 8.30 -6.25 10.10
CA GLY A 281 7.18 -6.48 11.00
C GLY A 281 6.44 -5.22 11.46
N ALA A 282 7.16 -4.14 11.78
CA ALA A 282 6.53 -2.87 12.16
C ALA A 282 5.74 -2.21 11.00
N ALA A 283 6.22 -2.33 9.76
CA ALA A 283 5.51 -1.81 8.59
C ALA A 283 4.26 -2.65 8.29
N VAL A 284 4.35 -3.97 8.41
CA VAL A 284 3.20 -4.88 8.27
C VAL A 284 2.16 -4.63 9.35
N ALA A 285 2.58 -4.45 10.60
CA ALA A 285 1.69 -4.12 11.71
C ALA A 285 0.92 -2.83 11.41
N TRP A 286 1.60 -1.79 10.91
CA TRP A 286 0.96 -0.57 10.45
C TRP A 286 -0.02 -0.82 9.30
N ALA A 287 0.39 -1.59 8.28
CA ALA A 287 -0.44 -1.88 7.11
C ALA A 287 -1.73 -2.63 7.48
N ARG A 288 -1.66 -3.59 8.42
CA ARG A 288 -2.84 -4.33 8.92
C ARG A 288 -3.89 -3.41 9.54
N VAL A 289 -3.46 -2.31 10.16
CA VAL A 289 -4.37 -1.36 10.83
C VAL A 289 -4.84 -0.28 9.86
N HIS A 290 -3.97 0.21 8.97
CA HIS A 290 -4.21 1.46 8.23
C HIS A 290 -4.31 1.30 6.71
N SER A 291 -3.84 0.20 6.15
CA SER A 291 -3.89 -0.06 4.69
C SER A 291 -5.01 -1.02 4.34
N VAL A 292 -5.36 -1.08 3.06
CA VAL A 292 -6.38 -2.00 2.53
C VAL A 292 -5.72 -3.21 1.90
N GLY A 293 -6.22 -4.39 2.25
CA GLY A 293 -5.66 -5.69 1.85
C GLY A 293 -5.40 -6.58 3.05
N SER A 294 -4.91 -7.79 2.78
CA SER A 294 -4.34 -8.67 3.82
C SER A 294 -2.83 -8.49 3.82
N PHE A 295 -2.18 -8.52 4.99
CA PHE A 295 -0.73 -8.28 5.09
C PHE A 295 -0.06 -9.33 5.99
N CYS A 296 1.03 -9.92 5.50
CA CYS A 296 1.80 -10.94 6.21
C CYS A 296 3.24 -10.51 6.46
N HIS A 297 3.68 -10.66 7.72
CA HIS A 297 5.05 -10.46 8.15
C HIS A 297 5.79 -11.78 7.99
N ILE A 298 6.64 -11.87 6.99
CA ILE A 298 7.24 -13.14 6.56
C ILE A 298 8.48 -12.90 5.71
N ASP A 299 9.37 -13.89 5.69
CA ASP A 299 10.43 -13.95 4.70
C ASP A 299 9.84 -14.27 3.32
N GLY A 300 9.87 -13.28 2.43
CA GLY A 300 9.32 -13.39 1.09
C GLY A 300 10.01 -14.43 0.19
N ARG A 301 11.12 -15.04 0.62
CA ARG A 301 11.78 -16.15 -0.08
C ARG A 301 11.01 -17.47 0.01
N PHE A 302 10.07 -17.60 0.94
CA PHE A 302 9.31 -18.83 1.16
C PHE A 302 7.81 -18.59 0.99
N LEU A 303 7.29 -18.89 -0.21
CA LEU A 303 5.89 -18.61 -0.58
C LEU A 303 5.03 -19.87 -0.73
N ASP A 304 5.49 -21.04 -0.28
CA ASP A 304 4.77 -22.32 -0.43
C ASP A 304 3.43 -22.37 0.30
N TRP A 305 3.25 -21.55 1.34
CA TRP A 305 1.99 -21.40 2.07
C TRP A 305 0.92 -20.65 1.25
N ILE A 306 1.33 -19.92 0.21
CA ILE A 306 0.43 -19.27 -0.74
C ILE A 306 0.15 -20.28 -1.87
N PRO A 307 -1.11 -20.64 -2.15
CA PRO A 307 -1.43 -21.52 -3.26
C PRO A 307 -0.97 -20.96 -4.62
N ASP A 308 -0.49 -21.85 -5.48
CA ASP A 308 -0.16 -21.52 -6.87
C ASP A 308 -1.44 -21.11 -7.64
N GLU A 309 -1.26 -20.36 -8.74
CA GLU A 309 -2.35 -19.94 -9.64
C GLU A 309 -3.48 -19.10 -9.00
N MET A 310 -3.19 -18.44 -7.88
CA MET A 310 -4.17 -17.65 -7.14
C MET A 310 -4.36 -16.23 -7.69
N PHE A 311 -3.27 -15.57 -8.08
CA PHE A 311 -3.27 -14.13 -8.34
C PHE A 311 -3.37 -13.82 -9.84
N ASP A 312 -4.02 -12.71 -10.17
CA ASP A 312 -4.02 -12.19 -11.54
C ASP A 312 -2.77 -11.37 -11.81
N HIS A 313 -2.27 -10.69 -10.77
CA HIS A 313 -1.10 -9.83 -10.83
C HIS A 313 -0.15 -10.05 -9.65
N VAL A 314 1.13 -9.87 -9.91
CA VAL A 314 2.19 -9.78 -8.89
C VAL A 314 2.92 -8.48 -9.12
N ILE A 315 3.16 -7.73 -8.05
CA ILE A 315 4.01 -6.54 -8.09
C ILE A 315 5.12 -6.65 -7.05
N SER A 316 6.33 -6.22 -7.41
CA SER A 316 7.46 -6.01 -6.49
C SER A 316 8.22 -4.79 -6.98
N TYR A 317 8.27 -3.74 -6.16
CA TYR A 317 8.92 -2.49 -6.55
C TYR A 317 9.98 -2.10 -5.54
N ALA A 318 11.25 -2.08 -5.98
CA ALA A 318 12.38 -1.75 -5.13
C ALA A 318 12.45 -2.58 -3.84
N ALA A 319 12.09 -3.86 -3.93
CA ALA A 319 12.19 -4.81 -2.82
C ALA A 319 13.09 -5.99 -3.18
N ILE A 320 12.77 -6.70 -4.27
CA ILE A 320 13.44 -7.97 -4.64
C ILE A 320 14.94 -7.79 -4.87
N TYR A 321 15.33 -6.60 -5.32
CA TYR A 321 16.71 -6.19 -5.62
C TYR A 321 17.65 -6.18 -4.40
N HIS A 322 17.10 -6.24 -3.18
CA HIS A 322 17.90 -6.32 -1.96
C HIS A 322 18.52 -7.70 -1.70
N MET A 323 17.99 -8.75 -2.32
CA MET A 323 18.44 -10.12 -2.11
C MET A 323 19.69 -10.47 -2.95
N SER A 324 20.27 -11.64 -2.70
CA SER A 324 21.29 -12.23 -3.58
C SER A 324 20.70 -12.44 -4.99
N LYS A 325 21.55 -12.61 -6.02
CA LYS A 325 21.05 -12.91 -7.38
C LYS A 325 20.37 -14.28 -7.46
N GLU A 326 20.82 -15.23 -6.65
CA GLU A 326 20.24 -16.57 -6.57
C GLU A 326 18.83 -16.49 -5.96
N ASP A 327 18.71 -15.87 -4.78
CA ASP A 327 17.44 -15.63 -4.10
C ASP A 327 16.46 -14.81 -4.97
N GLN A 328 16.96 -13.83 -5.75
CA GLN A 328 16.15 -13.08 -6.73
C GLN A 328 15.54 -14.02 -7.77
N CYS A 329 16.34 -14.90 -8.38
CA CYS A 329 15.86 -15.86 -9.38
C CYS A 329 14.83 -16.83 -8.78
N GLU A 330 15.14 -17.45 -7.65
CA GLU A 330 14.26 -18.43 -6.98
C GLU A 330 12.94 -17.80 -6.54
N THR A 331 13.01 -16.62 -5.91
CA THR A 331 11.81 -15.88 -5.48
C THR A 331 10.98 -15.43 -6.69
N GLY A 332 11.62 -14.99 -7.77
CA GLY A 332 10.94 -14.62 -9.01
C GLY A 332 10.17 -15.78 -9.63
N ILE A 333 10.73 -16.99 -9.62
CA ILE A 333 10.05 -18.22 -10.06
C ILE A 333 8.84 -18.51 -9.16
N GLN A 334 9.01 -18.50 -7.83
CA GLN A 334 7.91 -18.70 -6.89
C GLN A 334 6.78 -17.70 -7.09
N LEU A 335 7.10 -16.42 -7.29
CA LEU A 335 6.14 -15.36 -7.55
C LEU A 335 5.33 -15.60 -8.83
N VAL A 336 6.00 -16.00 -9.92
CA VAL A 336 5.31 -16.37 -11.17
C VAL A 336 4.43 -17.60 -10.96
N ARG A 337 4.82 -18.57 -10.13
CA ARG A 337 3.96 -19.72 -9.78
C ARG A 337 2.67 -19.32 -9.07
N LYS A 338 2.65 -18.17 -8.38
CA LYS A 338 1.42 -17.65 -7.74
C LYS A 338 0.46 -16.99 -8.73
N LEU A 339 0.91 -16.67 -9.95
CA LEU A 339 0.04 -16.13 -10.99
C LEU A 339 -0.81 -17.22 -11.62
N ARG A 340 -2.07 -16.93 -11.93
CA ARG A 340 -2.84 -17.75 -12.87
C ARG A 340 -2.22 -17.71 -14.27
N MET A 341 -2.66 -18.61 -15.14
CA MET A 341 -2.32 -18.56 -16.56
C MET A 341 -2.76 -17.23 -17.20
N GLY A 342 -1.86 -16.59 -17.95
CA GLY A 342 -2.05 -15.24 -18.48
C GLY A 342 -1.99 -14.11 -17.45
N GLY A 343 -1.80 -14.44 -16.17
CA GLY A 343 -1.50 -13.47 -15.12
C GLY A 343 -0.14 -12.82 -15.35
N LYS A 344 0.05 -11.63 -14.78
CA LYS A 344 1.23 -10.80 -15.06
C LYS A 344 2.04 -10.47 -13.81
N ALA A 345 3.36 -10.39 -13.95
CA ALA A 345 4.24 -9.89 -12.90
C ALA A 345 4.91 -8.58 -13.33
N PHE A 346 5.20 -7.72 -12.35
CA PHE A 346 6.07 -6.55 -12.49
C PHE A 346 7.13 -6.57 -11.40
N PHE A 347 8.41 -6.63 -11.80
CA PHE A 347 9.56 -6.45 -10.91
C PHE A 347 10.30 -5.18 -11.30
N GLY A 348 10.05 -4.10 -10.57
CA GLY A 348 10.57 -2.77 -10.89
C GLY A 348 11.72 -2.32 -10.01
N TRP A 349 12.40 -1.27 -10.47
CA TRP A 349 13.54 -0.66 -9.79
C TRP A 349 14.81 -1.54 -9.75
N ASN A 350 15.07 -2.27 -10.82
CA ASN A 350 16.31 -3.06 -10.92
C ASN A 350 17.46 -2.15 -11.37
N HIS A 351 18.42 -1.89 -10.48
CA HIS A 351 19.58 -1.06 -10.75
C HIS A 351 20.83 -1.53 -9.98
N GLY A 352 22.02 -1.22 -10.48
CA GLY A 352 23.29 -1.51 -9.78
C GLY A 352 23.71 -2.98 -9.83
N THR A 353 24.04 -3.57 -8.67
CA THR A 353 24.60 -4.93 -8.53
C THR A 353 23.57 -6.06 -8.56
N VAL A 354 22.34 -5.74 -8.92
CA VAL A 354 21.19 -6.66 -8.96
C VAL A 354 21.28 -7.59 -10.17
N MET A 355 20.37 -8.55 -10.31
CA MET A 355 20.25 -9.29 -11.57
C MET A 355 20.06 -8.28 -12.71
N SER A 356 20.72 -8.47 -13.84
CA SER A 356 20.47 -7.75 -15.09
C SER A 356 19.29 -8.37 -15.84
N SER A 357 18.77 -7.67 -16.86
CA SER A 357 17.67 -8.20 -17.68
C SER A 357 18.02 -9.54 -18.35
N TRP A 358 19.30 -9.72 -18.73
CA TRP A 358 19.80 -10.98 -19.28
C TRP A 358 19.88 -12.10 -18.26
N GLU A 359 20.27 -11.79 -17.01
CA GLU A 359 20.29 -12.77 -15.93
C GLU A 359 18.86 -13.20 -15.56
N TRP A 360 17.90 -12.27 -15.53
CA TRP A 360 16.49 -12.59 -15.35
C TRP A 360 15.95 -13.48 -16.48
N LEU A 361 16.25 -13.14 -17.73
CA LEU A 361 15.86 -13.96 -18.88
C LEU A 361 16.48 -15.36 -18.82
N ALA A 362 17.75 -15.47 -18.43
CA ALA A 362 18.43 -16.76 -18.27
C ALA A 362 17.78 -17.60 -17.15
N CYS A 363 17.46 -16.98 -16.01
CA CYS A 363 16.76 -17.62 -14.89
C CYS A 363 15.43 -18.26 -15.36
N PHE A 364 14.56 -17.51 -16.04
CA PHE A 364 13.28 -18.03 -16.49
C PHE A 364 13.39 -19.05 -17.63
N ARG A 365 14.42 -18.95 -18.48
CA ARG A 365 14.70 -20.00 -19.49
C ARG A 365 15.14 -21.31 -18.85
N ALA A 366 16.00 -21.26 -17.84
CA ALA A 366 16.42 -22.43 -17.09
C ALA A 366 15.23 -23.07 -16.35
N SER A 367 14.40 -22.25 -15.71
CA SER A 367 13.16 -22.70 -15.07
C SER A 367 12.23 -23.42 -16.05
N ARG A 368 12.03 -22.86 -17.25
CA ARG A 368 11.23 -23.51 -18.30
C ARG A 368 11.82 -24.85 -18.74
N ALA A 369 13.13 -24.94 -18.95
CA ALA A 369 13.77 -26.20 -19.35
C ALA A 369 13.56 -27.29 -18.29
N ALA A 370 13.68 -26.94 -17.00
CA ALA A 370 13.38 -27.87 -15.91
C ALA A 370 11.91 -28.35 -15.94
N ALA A 371 10.96 -27.46 -16.24
CA ALA A 371 9.54 -27.85 -16.38
C ALA A 371 9.30 -28.83 -17.54
N GLU A 372 10.07 -28.72 -18.64
CA GLU A 372 9.97 -29.61 -19.80
C GLU A 372 10.62 -30.98 -19.52
N GLU A 373 11.64 -31.06 -18.67
CA GLU A 373 12.31 -32.31 -18.27
C GLU A 373 11.52 -33.12 -17.23
N GLU A 374 10.82 -32.45 -16.30
CA GLU A 374 10.07 -33.11 -15.21
C GLU A 374 8.72 -33.70 -15.64
N GLU A 375 8.30 -33.58 -16.90
CA GLU A 375 7.03 -34.14 -17.42
C GLU A 375 6.95 -35.70 -17.41
N GLU A 376 7.89 -36.41 -16.78
CA GLU A 376 7.76 -37.84 -16.56
C GLU A 376 6.49 -38.17 -15.73
N PRO A 377 5.63 -39.09 -16.21
CA PRO A 377 4.36 -39.39 -15.54
C PRO A 377 4.54 -39.82 -14.07
N GLY A 378 4.22 -38.93 -13.13
CA GLY A 378 4.19 -39.22 -11.69
C GLY A 378 5.17 -38.44 -10.80
N SER A 379 5.98 -37.54 -11.36
CA SER A 379 7.02 -36.76 -10.65
C SER A 379 6.50 -35.64 -9.72
N GLY A 380 5.19 -35.33 -9.73
CA GLY A 380 4.62 -34.21 -8.98
C GLY A 380 4.39 -32.98 -9.88
N PRO A 381 3.92 -31.85 -9.33
CA PRO A 381 3.76 -30.62 -10.11
C PRO A 381 5.15 -30.13 -10.58
N PRO A 382 5.29 -29.72 -11.85
CA PRO A 382 6.57 -29.29 -12.40
C PRO A 382 7.12 -28.10 -11.60
N ALA A 383 8.40 -28.15 -11.26
CA ALA A 383 9.07 -27.14 -10.46
C ALA A 383 9.24 -25.80 -11.22
N GLY A 384 9.27 -25.85 -12.54
CA GLY A 384 9.55 -24.70 -13.40
C GLY A 384 8.33 -23.91 -13.91
N VAL A 385 8.60 -22.75 -14.49
CA VAL A 385 7.57 -21.86 -15.08
C VAL A 385 7.92 -21.40 -16.49
N ALA A 386 6.90 -21.25 -17.34
CA ALA A 386 7.03 -20.60 -18.64
C ALA A 386 6.48 -19.17 -18.59
N VAL A 387 7.22 -18.22 -19.14
CA VAL A 387 6.85 -16.80 -19.17
C VAL A 387 7.11 -16.18 -20.53
N ASP A 388 6.27 -15.23 -20.91
CA ASP A 388 6.62 -14.18 -21.86
C ASP A 388 7.37 -13.09 -21.08
N PHE A 389 8.50 -12.63 -21.62
CA PHE A 389 9.46 -11.79 -20.90
C PHE A 389 9.69 -10.48 -21.63
N GLU A 390 9.49 -9.38 -20.93
CA GLU A 390 9.79 -8.04 -21.41
C GLU A 390 10.61 -7.28 -20.38
N ALA A 391 11.72 -6.67 -20.81
CA ALA A 391 12.52 -5.78 -19.99
C ALA A 391 12.46 -4.37 -20.58
N ILE A 392 12.05 -3.40 -19.76
CA ILE A 392 11.81 -2.03 -20.19
C ILE A 392 12.63 -1.10 -19.29
N GLU A 393 13.38 -0.17 -19.89
CA GLU A 393 14.05 0.88 -19.12
C GLU A 393 13.01 1.79 -18.45
N ASP A 394 13.20 2.09 -17.16
CA ASP A 394 12.22 2.84 -16.38
C ASP A 394 11.96 4.24 -16.97
N GLY A 395 12.94 4.79 -17.70
CA GLY A 395 12.81 6.09 -18.38
C GLY A 395 11.85 6.11 -19.55
N PHE A 396 11.42 4.94 -20.03
CA PHE A 396 10.31 4.85 -20.97
C PHE A 396 8.98 5.20 -20.30
N PHE A 397 8.77 4.74 -19.07
CA PHE A 397 7.55 4.99 -18.29
C PHE A 397 7.58 6.33 -17.56
N PHE A 398 8.76 6.73 -17.12
CA PHE A 398 9.00 7.93 -16.32
C PHE A 398 9.97 8.83 -17.08
N PRO A 399 9.58 9.36 -18.26
CA PRO A 399 10.46 10.19 -19.05
C PRO A 399 10.89 11.37 -18.19
N PRO A 400 12.21 11.61 -18.08
CA PRO A 400 12.69 12.65 -17.20
C PRO A 400 12.19 14.01 -17.67
N ASP A 401 11.47 14.75 -16.81
CA ASP A 401 11.35 16.19 -17.02
C ASP A 401 12.78 16.75 -16.97
N ALA A 402 13.20 17.44 -18.05
CA ALA A 402 14.52 18.05 -18.13
C ALA A 402 14.82 18.97 -16.94
N ARG A 403 13.79 19.55 -16.31
CA ARG A 403 13.90 20.34 -15.08
C ARG A 403 14.16 19.47 -13.84
N MET A 404 13.58 18.27 -13.78
CA MET A 404 13.76 17.33 -12.66
C MET A 404 15.15 16.71 -12.63
N LEU A 405 15.77 16.48 -13.80
CA LEU A 405 17.16 15.99 -13.90
C LEU A 405 18.18 16.97 -13.32
N GLN A 406 17.87 18.27 -13.32
CA GLN A 406 18.80 19.30 -12.84
C GLN A 406 18.69 19.56 -11.34
N THR A 407 17.51 19.37 -10.77
CA THR A 407 17.19 19.80 -9.39
C THR A 407 17.10 18.65 -8.40
N SER A 408 16.82 17.43 -8.86
CA SER A 408 16.58 16.30 -7.98
C SER A 408 17.46 15.11 -8.33
N LYS A 409 18.18 14.57 -7.34
CA LYS A 409 18.66 13.18 -7.36
C LYS A 409 17.49 12.24 -7.06
N SER A 410 16.32 12.50 -7.65
CA SER A 410 15.15 11.68 -7.42
C SER A 410 15.49 10.26 -7.86
N PHE A 411 15.25 9.33 -6.94
CA PHE A 411 15.44 7.91 -7.17
C PHE A 411 14.94 7.51 -8.55
N LEU A 412 13.73 7.88 -8.99
CA LEU A 412 13.16 7.56 -10.32
C LEU A 412 14.10 7.71 -11.51
N PHE A 413 15.05 8.64 -11.40
CA PHE A 413 15.98 8.98 -12.47
C PHE A 413 17.38 8.44 -12.21
N GLN A 414 17.53 7.44 -11.34
CA GLN A 414 18.76 6.65 -11.18
C GLN A 414 18.93 5.74 -12.40
N TYR A 415 19.38 6.35 -13.48
CA TYR A 415 19.71 5.65 -14.71
C TYR A 415 21.10 5.01 -14.62
N PRO A 416 21.27 3.78 -15.15
CA PRO A 416 20.24 2.93 -15.71
C PRO A 416 19.46 2.16 -14.63
N ALA A 417 18.13 2.25 -14.68
CA ALA A 417 17.18 1.41 -13.94
C ALA A 417 16.17 0.83 -14.93
N TYR A 418 15.73 -0.40 -14.70
CA TYR A 418 14.80 -1.09 -15.58
C TYR A 418 13.82 -1.94 -14.78
N SER A 419 12.72 -2.28 -15.46
CA SER A 419 11.63 -3.10 -14.94
C SER A 419 11.46 -4.35 -15.80
N ILE A 420 11.12 -5.45 -15.15
CA ILE A 420 10.77 -6.71 -15.79
C ILE A 420 9.26 -6.90 -15.73
N PHE A 421 8.67 -7.18 -16.88
CA PHE A 421 7.29 -7.59 -17.03
C PHE A 421 7.25 -9.04 -17.50
N LEU A 422 6.43 -9.84 -16.82
CA LEU A 422 6.26 -11.25 -17.14
C LEU A 422 4.79 -11.53 -17.39
N THR A 423 4.48 -12.39 -18.35
CA THR A 423 3.15 -13.00 -18.47
C THR A 423 3.30 -14.51 -18.32
N ARG A 424 2.61 -15.13 -17.36
CA ARG A 424 2.66 -16.59 -17.18
C ARG A 424 2.01 -17.28 -18.38
N LEU A 425 2.75 -18.17 -19.04
CA LEU A 425 2.29 -18.94 -20.21
C LEU A 425 1.95 -20.36 -19.82
N SER A 426 0.99 -20.96 -20.54
CA SER A 426 0.79 -22.41 -20.48
C SER A 426 2.02 -23.10 -21.04
N VAL A 427 2.47 -24.12 -20.32
CA VAL A 427 3.36 -25.13 -20.90
C VAL A 427 2.47 -25.98 -21.81
N GLU A 428 2.04 -25.41 -22.94
CA GLU A 428 1.34 -26.21 -23.94
C GLU A 428 2.31 -27.26 -24.46
N LYS A 429 1.93 -28.52 -24.29
CA LYS A 429 2.62 -29.68 -24.85
C LYS A 429 2.96 -29.41 -26.29
N GLY A 430 4.23 -29.15 -26.55
CA GLY A 430 4.82 -28.85 -27.86
C GLY A 430 3.82 -28.80 -29.00
N ALA A 431 3.15 -27.65 -29.16
CA ALA A 431 2.83 -27.22 -30.51
C ALA A 431 4.20 -27.06 -31.17
N ARG A 432 4.68 -28.14 -31.81
CA ARG A 432 5.85 -28.11 -32.68
C ARG A 432 5.68 -26.85 -33.50
N VAL A 433 6.52 -25.85 -33.21
CA VAL A 433 6.64 -24.67 -34.04
C VAL A 433 7.06 -25.25 -35.39
N HIS A 434 6.10 -25.48 -36.27
CA HIS A 434 6.36 -25.62 -37.68
C HIS A 434 7.03 -24.30 -38.01
N ALA A 435 8.36 -24.32 -38.01
CA ALA A 435 9.15 -23.24 -38.55
C ALA A 435 8.58 -23.01 -39.94
N HIS A 436 7.81 -21.93 -40.09
CA HIS A 436 7.53 -21.38 -41.40
C HIS A 436 8.89 -20.92 -41.92
N GLY A 437 9.65 -21.86 -42.48
CA GLY A 437 10.69 -21.59 -43.43
C GLY A 437 10.01 -20.91 -44.61
N GLY A 438 9.90 -19.58 -44.50
CA GLY A 438 9.75 -18.73 -45.65
C GLY A 438 11.01 -18.91 -46.48
N GLU A 439 10.99 -19.90 -47.37
CA GLU A 439 11.81 -19.86 -48.57
C GLU A 439 11.48 -18.54 -49.26
N ASN A 440 12.37 -17.56 -49.11
CA ASN A 440 12.45 -16.42 -50.01
C ASN A 440 12.75 -16.98 -51.40
N GLY A 441 11.70 -17.30 -52.14
CA GLY A 441 11.75 -17.54 -53.56
C GLY A 441 12.30 -16.30 -54.24
N GLY A 442 13.56 -16.38 -54.67
CA GLY A 442 14.16 -15.44 -55.60
C GLY A 442 13.37 -15.45 -56.90
N GLY A 443 12.52 -14.45 -57.09
CA GLY A 443 11.91 -14.10 -58.37
C GLY A 443 12.71 -12.99 -59.01
N GLY A 444 13.61 -13.33 -59.92
CA GLY A 444 14.22 -12.37 -60.83
C GLY A 444 13.19 -11.85 -61.85
N LYS A 445 13.32 -10.57 -62.19
CA LYS A 445 13.19 -10.03 -63.55
C LYS A 445 13.87 -8.67 -63.64
#